data_AF-A0A7K1B977-F1
#
_entry.id   AF-A0A7K1B977-F1
#
_cell.length_a   1.000
_cell.length_b   1.000
_cell.length_c   1.000
_cell.angle_alpha   90.00
_cell.angle_beta   90.00
_cell.angle_gamma   90.00
#
_symmetry.space_group_name_H-M   'P 1'
#
loop_
_entity.id
_entity.type
_entity.pdbx_description
1 polymer ?
#
loop_
_entity_poly.entity_id
_entity_poly.type
_entity_poly.pdbx_seq_one_letter_code
_entity_poly.pdbx_strand_id
1 'polypeptide(L)'
;MLNGAGRAGVAERLVSDDAGGRGAMVLQVLDARIAWWAPADARAWLKERLTDLVVDADPATADIEFRWTVVDGDLRCVHGDAHMQSVSPNHCLSEAMIEINRLAARSVATDRLVLHAGVVSPELGRAIALCGRSGAGKSTATTAAVLAGWGFVADEVCALHPATFAVRPYPRPIGLRLGGAQALGLDRRQDDTWRPPTLVTDPPVLEQVVLVARRPGPPQLRRLSPAAALEELANHTLGGDGLERHVFRRLEHLVRSVPVVVAEYESAPELIDTLDR
;
A
#
# COMPACT_ATOMS: atom_id res chain seq x y z
N MET A 1 -27.32 16.75 -30.55
CA MET A 1 -26.52 17.98 -30.35
C MET A 1 -27.07 18.73 -29.15
N LEU A 2 -26.44 18.55 -28.00
CA LEU A 2 -26.52 19.42 -26.82
C LEU A 2 -25.15 19.27 -26.13
N ASN A 3 -24.44 20.38 -26.03
CA ASN A 3 -23.02 20.49 -25.67
C ASN A 3 -22.70 19.86 -24.31
N GLY A 4 -21.93 18.78 -24.32
CA GLY A 4 -21.23 18.23 -23.16
C GLY A 4 -19.95 19.01 -22.86
N ALA A 5 -20.07 20.29 -22.52
CA ALA A 5 -18.98 21.03 -21.88
C ALA A 5 -18.95 20.65 -20.38
N GLY A 6 -18.66 19.38 -20.10
CA GLY A 6 -18.43 18.86 -18.76
C GLY A 6 -16.97 19.09 -18.39
N ARG A 7 -16.73 20.12 -17.58
CA ARG A 7 -15.49 20.49 -16.91
C ARG A 7 -14.47 19.35 -16.77
N ALA A 8 -13.46 19.33 -17.65
CA ALA A 8 -12.22 18.60 -17.47
C ALA A 8 -11.63 18.93 -16.09
N GLY A 9 -11.42 17.91 -15.26
CA GLY A 9 -10.81 18.04 -13.94
C GLY A 9 -9.38 18.58 -14.08
N VAL A 10 -8.88 19.23 -13.04
CA VAL A 10 -7.51 19.81 -13.01
C VAL A 10 -6.45 18.79 -13.45
N ALA A 11 -6.68 17.49 -13.23
CA ALA A 11 -5.78 16.39 -13.62
C ALA A 11 -5.65 16.12 -15.13
N GLU A 12 -6.62 16.51 -15.96
CA GLU A 12 -6.59 16.26 -17.42
C GLU A 12 -5.77 17.30 -18.20
N ARG A 13 -5.28 18.36 -17.54
CA ARG A 13 -4.54 19.47 -18.19
C ARG A 13 -3.12 19.70 -17.65
N LEU A 14 -2.58 18.77 -16.86
CA LEU A 14 -1.31 18.97 -16.13
C LEU A 14 -0.07 18.63 -16.95
N VAL A 15 -0.05 18.88 -18.26
CA VAL A 15 1.02 18.36 -19.08
C VAL A 15 1.53 19.42 -20.06
N SER A 16 2.39 20.30 -19.54
CA SER A 16 3.19 21.19 -20.37
C SER A 16 4.28 20.41 -21.14
N ASP A 17 4.49 20.79 -22.40
CA ASP A 17 5.43 20.17 -23.34
C ASP A 17 6.88 20.60 -23.01
N ASP A 18 7.35 20.26 -21.80
CA ASP A 18 8.73 20.55 -21.41
C ASP A 18 9.65 19.44 -21.90
N ALA A 19 10.35 19.72 -23.00
CA ALA A 19 11.30 18.83 -23.67
C ALA A 19 12.57 18.52 -22.85
N GLY A 20 12.59 18.80 -21.54
CA GLY A 20 13.75 18.59 -20.68
C GLY A 20 13.40 18.44 -19.22
N GLY A 21 13.14 17.20 -18.78
CA GLY A 21 13.01 16.84 -17.37
C GLY A 21 14.26 17.16 -16.54
N ARG A 22 14.36 18.38 -16.00
CA ARG A 22 15.52 18.82 -15.21
C ARG A 22 15.47 18.46 -13.72
N GLY A 23 14.73 17.43 -13.33
CA GLY A 23 14.97 16.84 -12.01
C GLY A 23 14.10 15.64 -11.70
N ALA A 24 14.71 14.65 -11.06
CA ALA A 24 14.01 13.52 -10.50
C ALA A 24 13.53 13.83 -9.08
N MET A 25 12.45 13.16 -8.69
CA MET A 25 12.09 12.93 -7.30
C MET A 25 12.68 11.59 -6.88
N VAL A 26 13.24 11.48 -5.68
CA VAL A 26 13.68 10.19 -5.13
C VAL A 26 12.70 9.73 -4.07
N LEU A 27 12.25 8.48 -4.18
CA LEU A 27 11.41 7.81 -3.19
C LEU A 27 12.23 6.77 -2.45
N GLN A 28 12.11 6.72 -1.12
CA GLN A 28 12.57 5.61 -0.30
C GLN A 28 11.43 4.60 -0.13
N VAL A 29 11.64 3.37 -0.61
CA VAL A 29 10.66 2.29 -0.58
C VAL A 29 11.25 1.10 0.16
N LEU A 30 11.11 1.11 1.48
CA LEU A 30 11.81 0.19 2.38
C LEU A 30 13.33 0.26 2.18
N ASP A 31 14.00 -0.80 1.71
CA ASP A 31 15.45 -0.82 1.49
C ASP A 31 15.86 -0.40 0.08
N ALA A 32 14.91 -0.16 -0.81
CA ALA A 32 15.18 0.30 -2.17
C ALA A 32 14.85 1.77 -2.38
N ARG A 33 15.42 2.34 -3.44
CA ARG A 33 15.19 3.70 -3.89
C ARG A 33 14.71 3.73 -5.33
N ILE A 34 13.85 4.68 -5.60
CA ILE A 34 13.28 4.91 -6.93
C ILE A 34 13.57 6.35 -7.30
N ALA A 35 14.18 6.56 -8.46
CA ALA A 35 14.24 7.88 -9.06
C ALA A 35 13.10 8.02 -10.07
N TRP A 36 12.35 9.11 -9.98
CA TRP A 36 11.19 9.37 -10.82
C TRP A 36 11.35 10.69 -11.54
N TRP A 37 11.58 10.62 -12.85
CA TRP A 37 11.62 11.75 -13.76
C TRP A 37 10.22 12.02 -14.30
N ALA A 38 9.77 13.27 -14.21
CA ALA A 38 8.48 13.70 -14.75
C ALA A 38 8.55 15.20 -15.10
N PRO A 39 7.67 15.70 -15.99
CA PRO A 39 7.43 17.13 -16.18
C PRO A 39 7.15 17.84 -14.85
N ALA A 40 7.42 19.15 -14.77
CA ALA A 40 7.44 19.87 -13.49
C ALA A 40 6.09 19.84 -12.73
N ASP A 41 4.99 19.99 -13.47
CA ASP A 41 3.60 19.89 -13.01
C ASP A 41 3.26 18.48 -12.51
N ALA A 42 3.53 17.45 -13.32
CA ALA A 42 3.34 16.05 -12.94
C ALA A 42 4.20 15.64 -11.74
N ARG A 43 5.43 16.16 -11.65
CA ARG A 43 6.32 15.92 -10.51
C ARG A 43 5.79 16.57 -9.23
N ALA A 44 5.26 17.79 -9.30
CA ALA A 44 4.64 18.44 -8.13
C ALA A 44 3.42 17.63 -7.66
N TRP A 45 2.60 17.18 -8.61
CA TRP A 45 1.43 16.33 -8.35
C TRP A 45 1.79 14.97 -7.71
N LEU A 46 2.88 14.34 -8.18
CA LEU A 46 3.43 13.11 -7.60
C LEU A 46 3.97 13.34 -6.18
N LYS A 47 4.71 14.44 -5.97
CA LYS A 47 5.26 14.79 -4.65
C LYS A 47 4.18 14.99 -3.61
N GLU A 48 3.07 15.64 -3.97
CA GLU A 48 1.91 15.80 -3.07
C GLU A 48 1.36 14.43 -2.62
N ARG A 49 1.23 13.49 -3.56
CA ARG A 49 0.64 12.17 -3.30
C ARG A 49 1.58 11.24 -2.56
N LEU A 50 2.87 11.25 -2.89
CA LEU A 50 3.85 10.31 -2.36
C LEU A 50 4.77 10.95 -1.31
N THR A 51 4.35 12.08 -0.72
CA THR A 51 5.19 12.93 0.15
C THR A 51 5.92 12.15 1.25
N ASP A 52 5.25 11.15 1.86
CA ASP A 52 5.80 10.34 2.95
C ASP A 52 6.90 9.36 2.52
N LEU A 53 7.07 9.18 1.21
CA LEU A 53 8.14 8.38 0.61
C LEU A 53 9.25 9.26 0.02
N VAL A 54 9.03 10.56 -0.18
CA VAL A 54 10.00 11.45 -0.81
C VAL A 54 11.18 11.69 0.13
N VAL A 55 12.39 11.48 -0.37
CA VAL A 55 13.63 11.74 0.36
C VAL A 55 14.54 12.67 -0.43
N ASP A 56 15.38 13.42 0.30
CA ASP A 56 16.48 14.19 -0.29
C ASP A 56 17.67 13.26 -0.52
N ALA A 57 17.78 12.71 -1.73
CA ALA A 57 18.83 11.78 -2.12
C ALA A 57 19.22 11.99 -3.59
N ASP A 58 20.45 11.62 -3.93
CA ASP A 58 20.91 11.66 -5.31
C ASP A 58 20.18 10.59 -6.15
N PRO A 59 19.51 10.96 -7.26
CA PRO A 59 18.87 10.03 -8.18
C PRO A 59 19.78 8.92 -8.70
N ALA A 60 21.10 9.17 -8.80
CA ALA A 60 22.08 8.16 -9.22
C ALA A 60 22.22 7.00 -8.22
N THR A 61 21.66 7.12 -7.00
CA THR A 61 21.62 6.05 -5.99
C THR A 61 20.36 5.20 -6.06
N ALA A 62 19.48 5.42 -7.03
CA ALA A 62 18.25 4.66 -7.19
C ALA A 62 18.50 3.25 -7.74
N ASP A 63 17.76 2.28 -7.23
CA ASP A 63 17.77 0.91 -7.74
C ASP A 63 17.00 0.79 -9.06
N ILE A 64 15.94 1.60 -9.22
CA ILE A 64 15.16 1.67 -10.45
C ILE A 64 14.77 3.09 -10.81
N GLU A 65 14.39 3.25 -12.07
CA GLU A 65 13.94 4.51 -12.65
C GLU A 65 12.50 4.41 -13.17
N PHE A 66 11.71 5.46 -12.93
CA PHE A 66 10.48 5.74 -13.67
C PHE A 66 10.64 7.03 -14.46
N ARG A 67 10.20 7.01 -15.72
CA ARG A 67 10.18 8.21 -16.55
C ARG A 67 8.79 8.46 -17.09
N TRP A 68 8.22 9.60 -16.72
CA TRP A 68 7.01 10.13 -17.32
C TRP A 68 7.40 11.14 -18.38
N THR A 69 6.88 10.94 -19.59
CA THR A 69 7.09 11.82 -20.74
C THR A 69 5.76 12.13 -21.41
N VAL A 70 5.71 13.24 -22.11
CA VAL A 70 4.56 13.66 -22.90
C VAL A 70 4.86 13.31 -24.35
N VAL A 71 3.95 12.60 -25.02
CA VAL A 71 4.09 12.32 -26.45
C VAL A 71 2.72 12.49 -27.09
N ASP A 72 2.64 13.38 -28.08
CA ASP A 72 1.40 13.72 -28.80
C ASP A 72 0.26 14.22 -27.87
N GLY A 73 0.62 14.83 -26.73
CA GLY A 73 -0.32 15.29 -25.70
C GLY A 73 -0.70 14.25 -24.65
N ASP A 74 -0.28 12.99 -24.82
CA ASP A 74 -0.56 11.90 -23.89
C ASP A 74 0.62 11.63 -22.95
N LEU A 75 0.31 11.30 -21.69
CA LEU A 75 1.30 10.94 -20.70
C LEU A 75 1.73 9.47 -20.85
N ARG A 76 3.00 9.26 -21.16
CA ARG A 76 3.61 7.93 -21.23
C ARG A 76 4.49 7.69 -20.00
N CYS A 77 4.35 6.52 -19.40
CA CYS A 77 5.21 6.05 -18.33
C CYS A 77 6.14 4.95 -18.86
N VAL A 78 7.43 5.06 -18.56
CA VAL A 78 8.45 4.06 -18.92
C VAL A 78 9.16 3.59 -17.66
N HIS A 79 9.32 2.27 -17.55
CA HIS A 79 10.10 1.59 -16.53
C HIS A 79 10.88 0.44 -17.17
N GLY A 80 12.21 0.53 -17.21
CA GLY A 80 13.03 -0.41 -17.99
C GLY A 80 12.60 -0.43 -19.47
N ASP A 81 12.46 -1.63 -20.05
CA ASP A 81 11.94 -1.84 -21.41
C ASP A 81 10.40 -1.85 -21.47
N ALA A 82 9.73 -1.82 -20.33
CA ALA A 82 8.28 -1.78 -20.27
C ALA A 82 7.78 -0.34 -20.56
N HIS A 83 7.03 -0.23 -21.66
CA HIS A 83 6.34 0.98 -22.04
C HIS A 83 4.86 0.88 -21.68
N MET A 84 4.37 1.85 -20.94
CA MET A 84 2.97 1.97 -20.62
C MET A 84 2.43 3.26 -21.21
N GLN A 85 1.54 3.11 -22.20
CA GLN A 85 0.77 4.22 -22.72
C GLN A 85 -0.45 4.41 -21.81
N SER A 86 -0.62 5.62 -21.28
CA SER A 86 -1.76 5.98 -20.47
C SER A 86 -2.39 7.28 -20.96
N VAL A 87 -3.67 7.45 -20.63
CA VAL A 87 -4.43 8.66 -20.95
C VAL A 87 -4.53 9.62 -19.76
N SER A 88 -4.01 9.26 -18.57
CA SER A 88 -4.04 10.15 -17.40
C SER A 88 -2.94 9.88 -16.35
N PRO A 89 -2.54 10.91 -15.56
CA PRO A 89 -1.61 10.75 -14.43
C PRO A 89 -2.03 9.71 -13.39
N ASN A 90 -3.33 9.60 -13.11
CA ASN A 90 -3.86 8.64 -12.13
C ASN A 90 -3.62 7.20 -12.55
N HIS A 91 -3.88 6.88 -13.82
CA HIS A 91 -3.65 5.53 -14.33
C HIS A 91 -2.15 5.22 -14.36
N CYS A 92 -1.30 6.17 -14.77
CA CYS A 92 0.15 6.01 -14.64
C CYS A 92 0.62 5.73 -13.22
N LEU A 93 0.08 6.46 -12.23
CA LEU A 93 0.42 6.25 -10.83
C LEU A 93 -0.05 4.87 -10.34
N SER A 94 -1.30 4.48 -10.61
CA SER A 94 -1.87 3.20 -10.16
C SER A 94 -1.06 2.00 -10.65
N GLU A 95 -0.59 2.03 -11.89
CA GLU A 95 0.27 0.98 -12.45
C GLU A 95 1.69 1.04 -11.88
N ALA A 96 2.28 2.23 -11.73
CA ALA A 96 3.58 2.39 -11.09
C ALA A 96 3.56 1.89 -9.63
N MET A 97 2.44 2.03 -8.91
CA MET A 97 2.29 1.53 -7.55
C MET A 97 2.40 0.01 -7.45
N ILE A 98 2.07 -0.74 -8.51
CA ILE A 98 2.25 -2.20 -8.54
C ILE A 98 3.73 -2.53 -8.47
N GLU A 99 4.55 -1.88 -9.30
CA GLU A 99 5.99 -2.14 -9.32
C GLU A 99 6.70 -1.58 -8.08
N ILE A 100 6.27 -0.42 -7.57
CA ILE A 100 6.72 0.11 -6.27
C ILE A 100 6.50 -0.91 -5.15
N ASN A 101 5.32 -1.55 -5.10
CA ASN A 101 5.02 -2.57 -4.11
C ASN A 101 5.92 -3.81 -4.25
N ARG A 102 6.11 -4.27 -5.50
CA ARG A 102 6.99 -5.42 -5.75
C ARG A 102 8.43 -5.12 -5.37
N LEU A 103 8.94 -3.95 -5.73
CA LEU A 103 10.30 -3.54 -5.35
C LEU A 103 10.43 -3.42 -3.83
N ALA A 104 9.48 -2.77 -3.16
CA ALA A 104 9.49 -2.66 -1.71
C ALA A 104 9.54 -4.05 -1.07
N ALA A 105 8.66 -4.97 -1.47
CA ALA A 105 8.66 -6.34 -0.96
C ALA A 105 9.98 -7.08 -1.20
N ARG A 106 10.53 -7.02 -2.42
CA ARG A 106 11.81 -7.66 -2.77
C ARG A 106 12.99 -7.08 -1.99
N SER A 107 13.00 -5.76 -1.76
CA SER A 107 14.12 -5.06 -1.10
C SER A 107 14.41 -5.59 0.31
N VAL A 108 13.40 -6.16 0.99
CA VAL A 108 13.48 -6.67 2.36
C VAL A 108 13.26 -8.18 2.47
N ALA A 109 12.98 -8.89 1.38
CA ALA A 109 12.56 -10.29 1.46
C ALA A 109 13.66 -11.23 1.99
N THR A 110 14.92 -10.84 1.81
CA THR A 110 16.09 -11.64 2.22
C THR A 110 16.17 -11.80 3.74
N ASP A 111 15.89 -10.76 4.52
CA ASP A 111 16.00 -10.75 5.98
C ASP A 111 14.64 -10.73 6.70
N ARG A 112 13.54 -10.37 6.02
CA ARG A 112 12.20 -10.27 6.61
C ARG A 112 11.20 -11.30 6.08
N LEU A 113 10.12 -11.49 6.83
CA LEU A 113 8.91 -12.09 6.31
C LEU A 113 8.01 -10.98 5.78
N VAL A 114 7.55 -11.09 4.53
CA VAL A 114 6.73 -10.06 3.90
C VAL A 114 5.33 -10.57 3.63
N LEU A 115 4.33 -9.90 4.21
CA LEU A 115 2.91 -10.21 4.00
C LEU A 115 2.23 -9.12 3.19
N HIS A 116 1.29 -9.50 2.34
CA HIS A 116 0.37 -8.60 1.67
C HIS A 116 -0.74 -8.18 2.63
N ALA A 117 -0.47 -7.14 3.42
CA ALA A 117 -1.34 -6.71 4.51
C ALA A 117 -1.36 -5.19 4.68
N GLY A 118 -2.49 -4.68 5.16
CA GLY A 118 -2.55 -3.38 5.84
C GLY A 118 -2.12 -3.54 7.30
N VAL A 119 -1.45 -2.56 7.88
CA VAL A 119 -0.98 -2.61 9.26
C VAL A 119 -1.34 -1.34 9.99
N VAL A 120 -2.00 -1.51 11.13
CA VAL A 120 -2.48 -0.44 12.00
C VAL A 120 -2.03 -0.70 13.44
N SER A 121 -1.98 0.36 14.23
CA SER A 121 -1.48 0.37 15.60
C SER A 121 -2.56 0.95 16.51
N PRO A 122 -3.35 0.11 17.19
CA PRO A 122 -4.37 0.57 18.14
C PRO A 122 -3.76 1.41 19.27
N GLU A 123 -2.59 1.01 19.74
CA GLU A 123 -1.81 1.72 20.75
C GLU A 123 -0.31 1.64 20.46
N LEU A 124 0.45 2.55 21.06
CA LEU A 124 1.87 2.74 20.80
C LEU A 124 2.66 1.43 21.00
N GLY A 125 3.42 1.05 19.97
CA GLY A 125 4.29 -0.12 20.01
C GLY A 125 3.60 -1.45 19.66
N ARG A 126 2.28 -1.47 19.44
CA ARG A 126 1.54 -2.67 19.02
C ARG A 126 1.04 -2.54 17.60
N ALA A 127 0.97 -3.66 16.88
CA ALA A 127 0.46 -3.70 15.52
C ALA A 127 -0.50 -4.86 15.29
N ILE A 128 -1.51 -4.59 14.46
CA ILE A 128 -2.44 -5.57 13.89
C ILE A 128 -2.25 -5.56 12.37
N ALA A 129 -1.99 -6.73 11.79
CA ALA A 129 -1.95 -6.89 10.34
C ALA A 129 -3.31 -7.37 9.81
N LEU A 130 -3.88 -6.63 8.87
CA LEU A 130 -5.11 -6.95 8.15
C LEU A 130 -4.74 -7.62 6.82
N CYS A 131 -4.90 -8.94 6.78
CA CYS A 131 -4.62 -9.80 5.62
C CYS A 131 -5.92 -10.25 4.95
N GLY A 132 -5.85 -10.70 3.70
CA GLY A 132 -7.02 -11.15 2.97
C GLY A 132 -6.84 -11.04 1.47
N ARG A 133 -7.70 -11.73 0.72
CA ARG A 133 -7.66 -11.76 -0.74
C ARG A 133 -7.80 -10.34 -1.33
N SER A 134 -7.37 -10.16 -2.58
CA SER A 134 -7.65 -8.91 -3.30
C SER A 134 -9.15 -8.66 -3.32
N GLY A 135 -9.56 -7.42 -3.03
CA GLY A 135 -10.97 -7.03 -2.91
C GLY A 135 -11.66 -7.42 -1.59
N ALA A 136 -10.99 -8.13 -0.67
CA ALA A 136 -11.58 -8.51 0.63
C ALA A 136 -11.80 -7.33 1.59
N GLY A 137 -11.37 -6.13 1.22
CA GLY A 137 -11.58 -4.91 2.00
C GLY A 137 -10.43 -4.53 2.95
N LYS A 138 -9.22 -5.08 2.78
CA LYS A 138 -8.02 -4.75 3.60
C LYS A 138 -7.80 -3.24 3.73
N SER A 139 -7.54 -2.55 2.63
CA SER A 139 -7.31 -1.10 2.62
C SER A 139 -8.51 -0.31 3.16
N THR A 140 -9.74 -0.82 3.01
CA THR A 140 -10.94 -0.22 3.62
C THR A 140 -10.95 -0.38 5.13
N ALA A 141 -10.63 -1.56 5.65
CA ALA A 141 -10.52 -1.81 7.09
C ALA A 141 -9.32 -1.05 7.71
N THR A 142 -8.18 -1.00 7.02
CA THR A 142 -7.03 -0.16 7.40
C THR A 142 -7.44 1.31 7.51
N THR A 143 -8.16 1.84 6.51
CA THR A 143 -8.66 3.22 6.53
C THR A 143 -9.64 3.42 7.69
N ALA A 144 -10.57 2.50 7.92
CA ALA A 144 -11.52 2.58 9.02
C ALA A 144 -10.83 2.64 10.39
N ALA A 145 -9.79 1.82 10.60
CA ALA A 145 -8.99 1.84 11.81
C ALA A 145 -8.30 3.19 12.03
N VAL A 146 -7.72 3.77 10.99
CA VAL A 146 -7.10 5.10 11.08
C VAL A 146 -8.14 6.18 11.36
N LEU A 147 -9.33 6.10 10.75
CA LEU A 147 -10.44 7.02 11.04
C LEU A 147 -10.97 6.87 12.48
N ALA A 148 -10.85 5.68 13.07
CA ALA A 148 -11.14 5.42 14.48
C ALA A 148 -10.03 5.89 15.44
N GLY A 149 -8.94 6.47 14.93
CA GLY A 149 -7.85 7.05 15.71
C GLY A 149 -6.62 6.15 15.88
N TRP A 150 -6.63 4.94 15.32
CA TRP A 150 -5.45 4.06 15.35
C TRP A 150 -4.33 4.62 14.45
N GLY A 151 -3.08 4.34 14.83
CA GLY A 151 -1.91 4.74 14.04
C GLY A 151 -1.79 3.92 12.75
N PHE A 152 -1.39 4.56 11.65
CA PHE A 152 -1.07 3.88 10.40
C PHE A 152 0.40 3.46 10.34
N VAL A 153 0.67 2.18 10.04
CA VAL A 153 2.04 1.65 9.97
C VAL A 153 2.44 1.35 8.52
N ALA A 154 1.61 0.61 7.79
CA ALA A 154 1.87 0.22 6.41
C ALA A 154 0.59 -0.18 5.66
N ASP A 155 0.62 -0.15 4.34
CA ASP A 155 -0.38 -0.81 3.49
C ASP A 155 0.32 -1.55 2.35
N GLU A 156 -0.33 -2.61 1.84
CA GLU A 156 0.13 -3.50 0.77
C GLU A 156 1.36 -4.37 1.08
N VAL A 157 2.34 -3.86 1.84
CA VAL A 157 3.60 -4.53 2.18
C VAL A 157 3.85 -4.42 3.69
N CYS A 158 3.67 -5.53 4.41
CA CYS A 158 3.99 -5.68 5.82
C CYS A 158 5.31 -6.44 5.96
N ALA A 159 6.39 -5.76 6.37
CA ALA A 159 7.72 -6.33 6.48
C ALA A 159 8.10 -6.63 7.94
N LEU A 160 8.07 -7.89 8.32
CA LEU A 160 8.24 -8.38 9.69
C LEU A 160 9.68 -8.83 9.96
N HIS A 161 10.26 -8.36 11.05
CA HIS A 161 11.47 -8.96 11.58
C HIS A 161 11.18 -10.39 12.04
N PRO A 162 11.93 -11.41 11.58
CA PRO A 162 11.53 -12.81 11.71
C PRO A 162 11.60 -13.35 13.14
N ALA A 163 12.33 -12.71 14.06
CA ALA A 163 12.48 -13.17 15.44
C ALA A 163 11.71 -12.34 16.47
N THR A 164 11.47 -11.05 16.19
CA THR A 164 10.83 -10.12 17.14
C THR A 164 9.44 -9.69 16.70
N PHE A 165 9.06 -10.00 15.46
CA PHE A 165 7.83 -9.54 14.81
C PHE A 165 7.65 -8.02 14.78
N ALA A 166 8.74 -7.26 14.94
CA ALA A 166 8.74 -5.82 14.72
C ALA A 166 8.41 -5.55 13.24
N VAL A 167 7.33 -4.80 13.01
CA VAL A 167 6.88 -4.35 11.69
C VAL A 167 7.72 -3.15 11.31
N ARG A 168 8.36 -3.20 10.14
CA ARG A 168 9.01 -2.01 9.59
C ARG A 168 7.94 -1.03 9.10
N PRO A 169 7.90 0.22 9.62
CA PRO A 169 6.96 1.21 9.13
C PRO A 169 7.20 1.51 7.64
N TYR A 170 6.11 1.61 6.89
CA TYR A 170 6.12 1.92 5.47
C TYR A 170 4.89 2.77 5.13
N PRO A 171 4.90 4.07 5.47
CA PRO A 171 3.73 4.93 5.48
C PRO A 171 3.35 5.44 4.07
N ARG A 172 3.27 4.54 3.09
CA ARG A 172 2.78 4.90 1.75
C ARG A 172 1.28 5.24 1.78
N PRO A 173 0.78 6.06 0.85
CA PRO A 173 -0.66 6.30 0.72
C PRO A 173 -1.43 5.00 0.44
N ILE A 174 -2.62 4.91 1.05
CA ILE A 174 -3.53 3.77 0.94
C ILE A 174 -4.24 3.81 -0.42
N GLY A 175 -4.15 2.72 -1.17
CA GLY A 175 -4.88 2.52 -2.43
C GLY A 175 -6.36 2.20 -2.20
N LEU A 176 -7.15 3.20 -1.81
CA LEU A 176 -8.54 3.00 -1.40
C LEU A 176 -9.51 3.25 -2.58
N ARG A 177 -10.11 2.15 -3.05
CA ARG A 177 -11.09 2.16 -4.15
C ARG A 177 -12.37 2.93 -3.78
N LEU A 178 -13.08 3.43 -4.80
CA LEU A 178 -14.31 4.22 -4.65
C LEU A 178 -15.35 3.57 -3.72
N GLY A 179 -15.66 2.28 -3.91
CA GLY A 179 -16.63 1.59 -3.06
C GLY A 179 -16.23 1.50 -1.59
N GLY A 180 -14.91 1.37 -1.31
CA GLY A 180 -14.39 1.38 0.05
C GLY A 180 -14.51 2.76 0.70
N ALA A 181 -14.28 3.81 -0.07
CA ALA A 181 -14.43 5.17 0.41
C ALA A 181 -15.88 5.58 0.66
N GLN A 182 -16.78 5.21 -0.24
CA GLN A 182 -18.23 5.40 -0.08
C GLN A 182 -18.73 4.70 1.19
N ALA A 183 -18.29 3.46 1.44
CA ALA A 183 -18.62 2.72 2.66
C ALA A 183 -18.11 3.40 3.95
N LEU A 184 -17.13 4.30 3.85
CA LEU A 184 -16.58 5.07 4.96
C LEU A 184 -17.06 6.53 4.98
N GLY A 185 -17.99 6.91 4.09
CA GLY A 185 -18.49 8.28 3.99
C GLY A 185 -17.46 9.31 3.51
N LEU A 186 -16.37 8.87 2.87
CA LEU A 186 -15.33 9.75 2.35
C LEU A 186 -15.73 10.29 0.97
N ASP A 187 -15.71 11.62 0.81
CA ASP A 187 -15.95 12.28 -0.47
C ASP A 187 -14.73 12.11 -1.39
N ARG A 188 -14.74 11.06 -2.22
CA ARG A 188 -13.68 10.79 -3.19
C ARG A 188 -14.14 11.16 -4.59
N ARG A 189 -13.70 12.33 -5.03
CA ARG A 189 -14.11 12.90 -6.33
C ARG A 189 -13.19 12.53 -7.50
N GLN A 190 -11.97 12.04 -7.29
CA GLN A 190 -11.02 11.83 -8.42
C GLN A 190 -9.73 11.02 -8.16
N ASP A 191 -9.25 10.85 -6.93
CA ASP A 191 -7.98 10.14 -6.64
C ASP A 191 -8.20 8.72 -6.14
N ASP A 192 -7.28 7.80 -6.46
CA ASP A 192 -7.24 6.40 -5.98
C ASP A 192 -6.36 6.20 -4.73
N THR A 193 -5.67 7.25 -4.26
CA THR A 193 -4.90 7.24 -3.00
C THR A 193 -5.55 8.04 -1.87
N TRP A 194 -5.43 7.58 -0.63
CA TRP A 194 -5.79 8.30 0.60
C TRP A 194 -4.59 8.37 1.52
N ARG A 195 -4.29 9.57 2.04
CA ARG A 195 -3.15 9.80 2.94
C ARG A 195 -3.61 9.72 4.40
N PRO A 196 -3.08 8.78 5.20
CA PRO A 196 -3.37 8.69 6.61
C PRO A 196 -2.85 9.94 7.37
N PRO A 197 -3.64 10.53 8.29
CA PRO A 197 -3.21 11.70 9.06
C PRO A 197 -2.21 11.37 10.17
N THR A 198 -2.27 10.14 10.71
CA THR A 198 -1.45 9.68 11.86
C THR A 198 -0.54 8.55 11.41
N LEU A 199 0.77 8.80 11.37
CA LEU A 199 1.78 7.81 10.95
C LEU A 199 2.55 7.29 12.16
N VAL A 200 2.81 5.99 12.18
CA VAL A 200 3.69 5.34 13.14
C VAL A 200 5.09 5.30 12.55
N THR A 201 6.08 5.86 13.24
CA THR A 201 7.47 5.93 12.76
C THR A 201 8.40 4.95 13.45
N ASP A 202 8.09 4.56 14.69
CA ASP A 202 8.84 3.55 15.43
C ASP A 202 8.29 2.16 15.11
N PRO A 203 9.13 1.13 14.88
CA PRO A 203 8.65 -0.22 14.55
C PRO A 203 7.77 -0.83 15.66
N PRO A 204 6.44 -0.98 15.46
CA PRO A 204 5.59 -1.66 16.43
C PRO A 204 5.76 -3.18 16.32
N VAL A 205 5.47 -3.91 17.39
CA VAL A 205 5.47 -5.38 17.39
C VAL A 205 4.12 -5.91 16.94
N LEU A 206 4.11 -6.81 15.97
CA LEU A 206 2.91 -7.48 15.50
C LEU A 206 2.37 -8.42 16.58
N GLU A 207 1.13 -8.18 17.01
CA GLU A 207 0.46 -9.00 18.02
C GLU A 207 -0.65 -9.86 17.47
N GLN A 208 -1.20 -9.50 16.31
CA GLN A 208 -2.29 -10.25 15.72
C GLN A 208 -2.29 -10.11 14.20
N VAL A 209 -2.63 -11.20 13.53
CA VAL A 209 -3.01 -11.18 12.11
C VAL A 209 -4.50 -11.43 12.01
N VAL A 210 -5.22 -10.50 11.37
CA VAL A 210 -6.65 -10.60 11.11
C VAL A 210 -6.87 -10.82 9.62
N LEU A 211 -7.38 -11.99 9.27
CA LEU A 211 -7.81 -12.38 7.94
C LEU A 211 -9.23 -11.85 7.71
N VAL A 212 -9.35 -10.76 6.97
CA VAL A 212 -10.63 -10.09 6.71
C VAL A 212 -11.41 -10.81 5.61
N ALA A 213 -12.68 -11.09 5.86
CA ALA A 213 -13.58 -11.72 4.91
C ALA A 213 -14.96 -11.04 4.93
N ARG A 214 -15.38 -10.45 3.81
CA ARG A 214 -16.68 -9.77 3.73
C ARG A 214 -17.83 -10.78 3.80
N ARG A 215 -18.73 -10.61 4.76
CA ARG A 215 -19.99 -11.36 4.89
C ARG A 215 -21.08 -10.50 5.51
N PRO A 216 -22.37 -10.68 5.13
CA PRO A 216 -23.48 -9.99 5.76
C PRO A 216 -23.59 -10.30 7.25
N GLY A 217 -23.98 -9.30 8.04
CA GLY A 217 -24.20 -9.42 9.47
C GLY A 217 -23.06 -8.87 10.35
N PRO A 218 -23.22 -8.97 11.68
CA PRO A 218 -22.28 -8.39 12.62
C PRO A 218 -20.92 -9.11 12.57
N PRO A 219 -19.82 -8.42 12.94
CA PRO A 219 -18.50 -9.01 12.94
C PRO A 219 -18.41 -10.30 13.78
N GLN A 220 -17.81 -11.34 13.20
CA GLN A 220 -17.52 -12.59 13.88
C GLN A 220 -16.03 -12.92 13.80
N LEU A 221 -15.42 -13.13 14.97
CA LEU A 221 -14.00 -13.44 15.09
C LEU A 221 -13.82 -14.93 15.40
N ARG A 222 -12.96 -15.61 14.64
CA ARG A 222 -12.61 -17.00 14.88
C ARG A 222 -11.11 -17.22 14.74
N ARG A 223 -10.48 -17.70 15.80
CA ARG A 223 -9.06 -18.06 15.78
C ARG A 223 -8.81 -19.29 14.90
N LEU A 224 -7.74 -19.24 14.11
CA LEU A 224 -7.26 -20.39 13.35
C LEU A 224 -6.28 -21.22 14.17
N SER A 225 -6.23 -22.53 13.87
CA SER A 225 -5.11 -23.36 14.31
C SER A 225 -3.83 -22.93 13.59
N PRO A 226 -2.63 -23.16 14.14
CA PRO A 226 -1.38 -22.82 13.46
C PRO A 226 -1.26 -23.42 12.06
N ALA A 227 -1.76 -24.65 11.86
CA ALA A 227 -1.76 -25.30 10.54
C ALA A 227 -2.65 -24.58 9.52
N ALA A 228 -3.89 -24.23 9.91
CA ALA A 228 -4.80 -23.50 9.03
C ALA A 228 -4.32 -22.06 8.77
N ALA A 229 -3.70 -21.43 9.77
CA ALA A 229 -3.08 -20.12 9.62
C ALA A 229 -1.90 -20.14 8.66
N LEU A 230 -1.06 -21.19 8.71
CA LEU A 230 0.08 -21.36 7.80
C LEU A 230 -0.38 -21.50 6.36
N GLU A 231 -1.40 -22.33 6.12
CA GLU A 231 -1.99 -22.52 4.79
C GLU A 231 -2.55 -21.22 4.23
N GLU A 232 -3.31 -20.47 5.03
CA GLU A 232 -3.91 -19.22 4.55
C GLU A 232 -2.87 -18.12 4.36
N LEU A 233 -1.93 -17.92 5.29
CA LEU A 233 -0.92 -16.86 5.19
C LEU A 233 0.13 -17.11 4.10
N ALA A 234 0.38 -18.36 3.72
CA ALA A 234 1.20 -18.67 2.56
C ALA A 234 0.67 -18.00 1.28
N ASN A 235 -0.66 -17.92 1.13
CA ASN A 235 -1.30 -17.26 -0.02
C ASN A 235 -1.19 -15.73 0.00
N HIS A 236 -0.79 -15.14 1.13
CA HIS A 236 -0.63 -13.70 1.31
C HIS A 236 0.83 -13.30 1.49
N THR A 237 1.78 -14.16 1.14
CA THR A 237 3.21 -13.85 1.25
C THR A 237 3.75 -13.23 -0.04
N LEU A 238 4.67 -12.26 0.09
CA LEU A 238 5.28 -11.53 -1.03
C LEU A 238 6.80 -11.76 -1.08
N GLY A 239 7.39 -11.58 -2.27
CA GLY A 239 8.84 -11.52 -2.46
C GLY A 239 9.61 -12.81 -2.14
N GLY A 240 8.91 -13.94 -2.03
CA GLY A 240 9.49 -15.21 -1.59
C GLY A 240 10.22 -16.03 -2.65
N ASP A 241 10.29 -15.55 -3.90
CA ASP A 241 10.88 -16.28 -5.02
C ASP A 241 12.36 -16.59 -4.75
N GLY A 242 12.72 -17.87 -4.74
CA GLY A 242 14.07 -18.35 -4.39
C GLY A 242 14.39 -18.35 -2.88
N LEU A 243 13.42 -17.97 -2.03
CA LEU A 243 13.54 -17.93 -0.56
C LEU A 243 12.53 -18.83 0.14
N GLU A 244 11.92 -19.78 -0.55
CA GLU A 244 10.73 -20.53 -0.14
C GLU A 244 10.94 -21.23 1.21
N ARG A 245 12.13 -21.83 1.42
CA ARG A 245 12.48 -22.50 2.68
C ARG A 245 12.55 -21.52 3.86
N HIS A 246 13.10 -20.33 3.64
CA HIS A 246 13.20 -19.29 4.68
C HIS A 246 11.83 -18.73 4.99
N VAL A 247 11.05 -18.42 3.96
CA VAL A 247 9.66 -17.96 4.07
C VAL A 247 8.82 -18.95 4.86
N PHE A 248 8.87 -20.25 4.50
CA PHE A 248 8.12 -21.28 5.21
C PHE A 248 8.47 -21.32 6.71
N ARG A 249 9.77 -21.33 7.06
CA ARG A 249 10.20 -21.35 8.47
C ARG A 249 9.76 -20.10 9.23
N ARG A 250 9.82 -18.93 8.60
CA ARG A 250 9.40 -17.66 9.20
C ARG A 250 7.88 -17.62 9.41
N LEU A 251 7.10 -18.09 8.43
CA LEU A 251 5.64 -18.23 8.57
C LEU A 251 5.27 -19.24 9.65
N GLU A 252 5.94 -20.39 9.69
CA GLU A 252 5.72 -21.43 10.70
C GLU A 252 5.98 -20.91 12.11
N HIS A 253 7.05 -20.13 12.29
CA HIS A 253 7.33 -19.44 13.54
C HIS A 253 6.25 -18.40 13.87
N LEU A 254 5.87 -17.56 12.90
CA LEU A 254 4.82 -16.55 13.07
C LEU A 254 3.51 -17.17 13.57
N VAL A 255 2.99 -18.21 12.91
CA VAL A 255 1.67 -18.77 13.25
C VAL A 255 1.64 -19.52 14.58
N ARG A 256 2.81 -19.88 15.13
CA ARG A 256 2.94 -20.43 16.48
C ARG A 256 2.99 -19.34 17.55
N SER A 257 3.51 -18.17 17.22
CA SER A 257 3.79 -17.10 18.17
C SER A 257 2.72 -16.02 18.18
N VAL A 258 2.11 -15.73 17.02
CA VAL A 258 1.16 -14.64 16.82
C VAL A 258 -0.22 -15.23 16.49
N PRO A 259 -1.27 -14.90 17.25
CA PRO A 259 -2.64 -15.28 16.93
C PRO A 259 -3.06 -14.84 15.53
N VAL A 260 -3.62 -15.79 14.76
CA VAL A 260 -4.25 -15.53 13.47
C VAL A 260 -5.75 -15.75 13.61
N VAL A 261 -6.53 -14.72 13.28
CA VAL A 261 -7.98 -14.68 13.45
C VAL A 261 -8.62 -14.42 12.10
N VAL A 262 -9.68 -15.15 11.76
CA VAL A 262 -10.58 -14.77 10.66
C VAL A 262 -11.64 -13.84 11.22
N ALA A 263 -11.83 -12.70 10.55
CA ALA A 263 -12.88 -11.75 10.83
C ALA A 263 -13.87 -11.73 9.66
N GLU A 264 -15.05 -12.32 9.88
CA GLU A 264 -16.18 -12.18 8.97
C GLU A 264 -16.93 -10.89 9.30
N TYR A 265 -17.15 -10.00 8.34
CA TYR A 265 -17.70 -8.66 8.61
C TYR A 265 -18.41 -8.02 7.41
N GLU A 266 -19.41 -7.18 7.69
CA GLU A 266 -20.08 -6.34 6.69
C GLU A 266 -19.57 -4.90 6.74
N SER A 267 -19.54 -4.32 7.94
CA SER A 267 -19.15 -2.94 8.21
C SER A 267 -17.71 -2.87 8.71
N ALA A 268 -16.86 -2.10 8.02
CA ALA A 268 -15.47 -1.92 8.45
C ALA A 268 -15.38 -1.16 9.79
N PRO A 269 -16.16 -0.09 10.04
CA PRO A 269 -16.23 0.52 11.37
C PRO A 269 -16.60 -0.47 12.49
N GLU A 270 -17.63 -1.29 12.31
CA GLU A 270 -18.02 -2.28 13.34
C GLU A 270 -16.95 -3.34 13.59
N LEU A 271 -16.21 -3.74 12.54
CA LEU A 271 -15.06 -4.62 12.69
C LEU A 271 -14.01 -4.00 13.61
N ILE A 272 -13.67 -2.72 13.41
CA ILE A 272 -12.69 -2.04 14.25
C ILE A 272 -13.20 -1.92 15.69
N ASP A 273 -14.46 -1.54 15.90
CA ASP A 273 -15.08 -1.52 17.24
C ASP A 273 -15.04 -2.87 17.95
N THR A 274 -15.02 -3.98 17.19
CA THR A 274 -14.93 -5.34 17.72
C THR A 274 -13.49 -5.74 18.05
N LEU A 275 -12.50 -5.24 17.30
CA LEU A 275 -11.08 -5.49 17.53
C LEU A 275 -10.50 -4.62 18.66
N ASP A 276 -11.15 -3.52 19.01
CA ASP A 276 -10.75 -2.60 20.09
C ASP A 276 -11.15 -3.10 21.50
N ARG A 277 -12.02 -4.10 21.59
CA ARG A 277 -12.57 -4.66 22.84
C ARG A 277 -11.77 -5.85 23.37
#